data_AF-A0A2U9IRH0-F1
#
_entry.id   AF-A0A2U9IRH0-F1
#
_cell.length_a   1.000
_cell.length_b   1.000
_cell.length_c   1.000
_cell.angle_alpha   90.00
_cell.angle_beta   90.00
_cell.angle_gamma   90.00
#
_symmetry.space_group_name_H-M   'P 1'
#
loop_
_entity.id
_entity.type
_entity.pdbx_description
1 polymer ?
#
loop_
_entity_poly.entity_id
_entity_poly.type
_entity_poly.pdbx_seq_one_letter_code
_entity_poly.pdbx_strand_id
1 'polypeptide(L)' 'MSDVISVRVSRELKRKAEELGINFRDVIEKALDDAIREKEMEETREIATKIKELMKDVSEEDWVRDIRESREER' A
#
# COMPACT_ATOMS: atom_id res chain seq x y z
N MET A 1 -6.55 -19.73 6.63
CA MET A 1 -5.40 -20.57 6.19
C MET A 1 -4.13 -19.83 6.54
N SER A 2 -3.04 -20.52 6.85
CA SER A 2 -1.74 -19.91 7.14
C SER A 2 -0.63 -20.62 6.39
N ASP A 3 0.30 -19.87 5.83
CA ASP A 3 1.51 -20.39 5.17
C ASP A 3 2.74 -20.28 6.09
N VAL A 4 3.75 -21.11 5.83
CA VAL A 4 4.99 -21.13 6.61
C VAL A 4 6.06 -20.32 5.89
N ILE A 5 6.66 -19.37 6.61
CA ILE A 5 7.80 -18.59 6.14
C ILE A 5 9.04 -18.98 6.97
N SER A 6 10.12 -19.39 6.30
CA SER A 6 11.40 -19.72 6.94
C SER A 6 12.43 -18.64 6.63
N VAL A 7 12.80 -17.86 7.64
CA VAL A 7 13.83 -16.81 7.55
C VAL A 7 14.99 -17.09 8.48
N ARG A 8 16.20 -16.70 8.06
CA ARG A 8 17.39 -16.78 8.91
C ARG A 8 17.52 -15.49 9.71
N VAL A 9 17.61 -15.62 11.02
CA VAL A 9 17.85 -14.52 11.96
C VAL A 9 19.13 -14.77 12.75
N SER A 10 19.70 -13.72 13.34
CA SER A 10 20.85 -13.88 14.24
C SER A 10 20.44 -14.69 15.47
N ARG A 11 21.35 -15.54 15.96
CA ARG A 11 21.09 -16.34 17.17
C ARG A 11 20.79 -15.45 18.38
N GLU A 12 21.42 -14.29 18.46
CA GLU A 12 21.22 -13.34 19.54
C GLU A 12 19.81 -12.74 19.52
N LEU A 13 19.29 -12.35 18.35
CA LEU A 13 17.92 -11.84 18.22
C LEU A 13 16.89 -12.88 18.64
N LYS A 14 17.05 -14.11 18.14
CA LYS A 14 16.16 -15.21 18.52
C LYS A 14 16.20 -15.45 20.03
N ARG A 15 17.40 -15.57 20.61
CA ARG A 15 17.57 -15.79 22.05
C ARG A 15 16.96 -14.67 22.88
N LYS A 16 17.25 -13.41 22.58
CA LYS A 16 16.69 -12.26 23.30
C LYS A 16 15.18 -12.19 23.22
N ALA A 17 14.61 -12.46 22.04
CA ALA A 17 13.16 -12.48 21.86
C ALA A 17 12.51 -13.60 22.68
N GLU A 18 13.12 -14.79 22.73
CA GLU A 18 12.66 -15.90 23.58
C GLU A 18 12.78 -15.56 25.08
N GLU A 19 13.90 -15.00 25.53
CA GLU A 19 14.13 -14.58 26.92
C GLU A 19 13.11 -13.51 27.39
N LEU A 20 12.67 -12.64 26.48
CA LEU A 20 11.69 -11.60 26.73
C LEU A 20 10.23 -12.05 26.50
N GLY A 21 10.01 -13.30 26.10
CA GLY A 21 8.67 -13.83 25.82
C GLY A 21 7.98 -13.19 24.62
N ILE A 22 8.75 -12.68 23.66
CA ILE A 22 8.22 -12.04 22.45
C ILE A 22 7.67 -13.11 21.50
N ASN A 23 6.43 -12.92 21.05
CA ASN A 23 5.83 -13.78 20.02
C ASN A 23 6.35 -13.39 18.63
N PHE A 24 7.19 -14.25 18.04
CA PHE A 24 7.72 -14.04 16.69
C PHE A 24 6.65 -13.91 15.62
N ARG A 25 5.55 -14.66 15.73
CA ARG A 25 4.45 -14.60 14.76
C ARG A 25 3.88 -13.19 14.72
N ASP A 26 3.49 -12.66 15.87
CA ASP A 26 2.82 -11.36 15.95
C ASP A 26 3.73 -10.23 15.46
N VAL A 27 5.03 -10.31 15.78
CA VAL A 27 6.03 -9.34 15.30
C VAL A 27 6.19 -9.41 13.78
N ILE A 28 6.32 -10.62 13.22
CA ILE A 28 6.53 -10.81 11.78
C ILE A 28 5.26 -10.45 11.00
N GLU A 29 4.09 -10.90 11.45
CA GLU A 29 2.80 -10.60 10.81
C GLU A 29 2.55 -9.09 10.80
N LYS A 30 2.77 -8.40 11.93
CA LYS A 30 2.63 -6.95 11.99
C LYS A 30 3.62 -6.24 11.07
N ALA A 31 4.90 -6.62 11.11
CA ALA A 31 5.92 -6.00 10.27
C ALA A 31 5.64 -6.20 8.77
N LEU A 32 5.11 -7.36 8.39
CA LEU A 32 4.69 -7.62 7.02
C LEU A 32 3.46 -6.78 6.64
N ASP A 33 2.43 -6.74 7.47
CA ASP A 33 1.21 -5.95 7.23
C ASP A 33 1.53 -4.45 7.08
N ASP A 34 2.37 -3.92 7.97
CA ASP A 34 2.81 -2.52 7.91
C ASP A 34 3.62 -2.24 6.62
N ALA A 35 4.53 -3.14 6.23
CA ALA A 35 5.33 -2.99 5.01
C ALA A 35 4.47 -3.06 3.73
N ILE A 36 3.46 -3.94 3.71
CA ILE A 36 2.52 -4.05 2.59
C ILE A 36 1.69 -2.77 2.48
N ARG A 37 1.11 -2.28 3.58
CA ARG A 37 0.33 -1.04 3.60
C ARG A 37 1.15 0.16 3.13
N GLU A 38 2.40 0.25 3.55
CA GLU A 38 3.29 1.33 3.11
C GLU A 38 3.49 1.28 1.59
N LYS A 39 3.72 0.10 1.02
CA LYS A 39 3.87 -0.10 -0.43
C LYS A 39 2.59 0.18 -1.21
N GLU A 40 1.44 -0.30 -0.75
CA GLU A 40 0.14 0.00 -1.38
C GLU A 40 -0.15 1.52 -1.40
N MET A 41 0.22 2.22 -0.32
CA MET A 41 0.06 3.66 -0.23
C MET A 41 1.04 4.41 -1.14
N GLU A 42 2.28 3.93 -1.30
CA GLU A 42 3.24 4.44 -2.27
C GLU A 42 2.70 4.32 -3.69
N GLU A 43 2.24 3.14 -4.10
CA GLU A 43 1.64 2.89 -5.42
C GLU A 43 0.41 3.79 -5.66
N THR A 44 -0.44 3.95 -4.65
CA THR A 44 -1.60 4.85 -4.73
C THR A 44 -1.19 6.30 -4.97
N ARG A 45 -0.15 6.78 -4.29
CA ARG A 45 0.37 8.14 -4.48
C ARG A 45 1.01 8.32 -5.85
N GLU A 46 1.73 7.33 -6.35
CA GLU A 46 2.31 7.36 -7.69
C GLU A 46 1.23 7.47 -8.77
N ILE A 47 0.18 6.66 -8.66
CA ILE A 47 -0.97 6.71 -9.58
C ILE A 47 -1.66 8.07 -9.50
N ALA A 48 -1.95 8.57 -8.30
CA ALA A 48 -2.59 9.87 -8.10
C ALA A 48 -1.74 11.02 -8.69
N THR A 49 -0.42 10.96 -8.52
CA THR A 49 0.51 11.94 -9.09
C THR A 49 0.49 11.87 -10.61
N LYS A 50 0.49 10.67 -11.19
CA LYS A 50 0.40 10.48 -12.63
C LYS A 50 -0.91 11.01 -13.21
N ILE A 51 -2.03 10.77 -12.53
CA ILE A 51 -3.34 11.32 -12.93
C ILE A 51 -3.30 12.85 -12.90
N LYS A 52 -2.77 13.43 -11.82
CA LYS A 52 -2.65 14.89 -11.68
C LYS A 52 -1.83 15.50 -12.81
N GLU A 53 -0.70 14.89 -13.18
CA GLU A 53 0.12 15.34 -14.31
C GLU A 53 -0.62 15.24 -15.65
N LEU A 54 -1.36 14.16 -15.88
CA LEU A 54 -2.15 13.98 -17.11
C LEU A 54 -3.33 14.96 -17.19
N MET A 55 -3.91 15.33 -16.05
CA MET A 55 -5.05 16.26 -15.96
C MET A 55 -4.64 17.71 -15.75
N LYS A 56 -3.34 18.04 -15.80
CA LYS A 56 -2.84 19.39 -15.46
C LYS A 56 -3.48 20.52 -16.28
N ASP A 57 -3.91 20.22 -17.51
CA ASP A 57 -4.50 21.16 -18.46
C ASP A 57 -6.02 21.04 -18.54
N VAL A 58 -6.64 20.22 -17.68
CA VAL A 58 -8.10 20.01 -17.64
C VAL A 58 -8.67 20.74 -16.43
N SER A 59 -9.56 21.70 -16.67
CA SER A 59 -10.33 22.33 -15.59
C SER A 59 -11.49 21.45 -15.14
N GLU A 60 -12.00 21.69 -13.93
CA GLU A 60 -13.21 21.03 -13.43
C GLU A 60 -14.42 21.32 -14.34
N GLU A 61 -14.52 22.55 -14.85
CA GLU A 61 -15.61 22.97 -15.74
C GLU A 61 -15.57 22.22 -17.08
N ASP A 62 -14.37 22.05 -17.66
CA ASP A 62 -14.18 21.29 -18.91
C ASP A 62 -14.58 19.83 -18.71
N TRP A 63 -14.13 19.22 -17.61
CA TRP A 63 -14.46 17.83 -17.30
C TRP A 63 -15.97 17.61 -17.08
N VAL A 64 -16.63 18.52 -16.36
CA VAL A 64 -18.08 18.45 -16.13
C VAL A 64 -18.87 18.64 -17.42
N ARG A 65 -18.43 19.57 -18.29
CA ARG A 65 -19.04 19.80 -19.59
C ARG A 65 -18.94 18.53 -20.46
N ASP A 66 -17.75 17.98 -20.61
CA ASP A 66 -17.51 16.79 -21.44
C ASP A 66 -18.33 15.57 -20.94
N ILE A 67 -18.46 15.39 -19.62
CA ILE A 67 -19.32 14.33 -19.05
C ILE A 67 -20.80 14.55 -19.37
N ARG A 68 -21.29 15.80 -19.31
CA ARG A 68 -22.69 16.11 -19.61
C ARG A 68 -22.99 15.88 -21.09
N GLU A 69 -22.14 16.39 -21.98
CA GLU A 69 -22.28 16.21 -23.42
C GLU A 69 -22.30 14.72 -23.80
N SER A 70 -21.36 13.93 -23.26
CA SER A 70 -21.32 12.48 -23.50
C SER A 70 -22.57 11.72 -23.01
N ARG A 71 -23.27 12.22 -21.99
CA ARG A 71 -24.52 11.63 -21.49
C ARG A 71 -25.72 11.97 -22.37
N GLU A 72 -25.75 13.18 -22.93
CA GLU A 72 -26.82 13.64 -23.80
C GLU A 72 -26.74 13.04 -25.23
N GLU A 73 -25.56 12.58 -25.63
CA GLU A 73 -25.34 11.86 -26.89
C GLU A 73 -25.82 10.40 -26.89
N ARG A 74 -26.25 9.86 -25.74
CA ARG A 74 -26.75 8.48 -25.57
C ARG A 74 -28.28 8.42 -25.49
#